data_AF-N8Y6C4-F1
#
_entry.id   AF-N8Y6C4-F1
#
_cell.length_a   1.000
_cell.length_b   1.000
_cell.length_c   1.000
_cell.angle_alpha   90.00
_cell.angle_beta   90.00
_cell.angle_gamma   90.00
#
_symmetry.space_group_name_H-M   'P 1'
#
loop_
_entity.id
_entity.type
_entity.pdbx_description
1 polymer ?
#
loop_
_entity_poly.entity_id
_entity_poly.type
_entity_poly.pdbx_seq_one_letter_code
_entity_poly.pdbx_strand_id
1 'polypeptide(L)'
;MKINNKLVFIFFIMHSAFSWGYSCPANQYFTKHHTQNMYPNSVLWLQQHTGTNIGSVAAKSKTDTVPFNLKTTTLNNEIKLVPKQPYLKNTEYTLVNKYLEQQYSAEDLTFKISDHPPVVQPRLEAAPTLEKYQYHQGDMQTGPSGEMQFKFRANLDPADYLVRLKVSQSNDFSAASEYILEPFQTQKADHLSDKSDAVLTHVRSYFDACHWGVRFQENDHFWIKMDLISHQGDLITSPFPASEIIIAPEPKAVASKPVDDIHTANFWQKLLIKIKSFFISLFSFLG
;
A
#
# COMPACT_ATOMS: atom_id res chain seq x y z
N MET A 1 -23.95 16.77 71.30
CA MET A 1 -22.80 16.80 70.37
C MET A 1 -22.86 15.52 69.53
N LYS A 2 -23.41 15.59 68.31
CA LYS A 2 -23.54 14.46 67.38
C LYS A 2 -22.80 14.83 66.10
N ILE A 3 -21.68 14.15 65.83
CA ILE A 3 -20.89 14.32 64.62
C ILE A 3 -21.52 13.41 63.56
N ASN A 4 -22.19 14.00 62.57
CA ASN A 4 -22.68 13.28 61.40
C ASN A 4 -21.51 13.07 60.43
N ASN A 5 -20.95 11.87 60.40
CA ASN A 5 -20.02 11.43 59.36
C ASN A 5 -20.78 11.24 58.04
N LYS A 6 -20.80 12.28 57.19
CA LYS A 6 -21.14 12.11 55.77
C LYS A 6 -19.94 11.48 55.07
N LEU A 7 -20.04 10.19 54.80
CA LEU A 7 -19.12 9.44 53.97
C LEU A 7 -19.31 9.90 52.51
N VAL A 8 -18.40 10.73 52.00
CA VAL A 8 -18.39 11.14 50.59
C VAL A 8 -17.62 10.07 49.81
N PHE A 9 -18.35 9.19 49.12
CA PHE A 9 -17.76 8.27 48.14
C PHE A 9 -17.43 9.06 46.86
N ILE A 10 -16.18 9.50 46.73
CA ILE A 10 -15.65 10.03 45.47
C ILE A 10 -15.37 8.83 44.57
N PHE A 11 -16.31 8.54 43.66
CA PHE A 11 -16.10 7.61 42.56
C PHE A 11 -15.16 8.29 41.54
N PHE A 12 -13.85 8.05 41.66
CA PHE A 12 -12.92 8.31 40.56
C PHE A 12 -13.24 7.30 39.44
N ILE A 13 -14.10 7.71 38.50
CA ILE A 13 -14.21 7.03 37.21
C ILE A 13 -12.92 7.33 36.47
N MET A 14 -11.89 6.50 36.72
CA MET A 14 -10.73 6.42 35.84
C MET A 14 -11.26 6.00 34.48
N HIS A 15 -11.46 6.98 33.60
CA HIS A 15 -11.58 6.75 32.18
C HIS A 15 -10.25 6.16 31.76
N SER A 16 -10.18 4.83 31.68
CA SER A 16 -9.11 4.12 31.00
C SER A 16 -9.14 4.62 29.56
N ALA A 17 -8.36 5.65 29.29
CA ALA A 17 -8.00 6.04 27.95
C ALA A 17 -7.31 4.82 27.35
N PHE A 18 -8.06 4.06 26.54
CA PHE A 18 -7.51 3.01 25.73
C PHE A 18 -6.56 3.69 24.75
N SER A 19 -5.28 3.74 25.10
CA SER A 19 -4.21 4.10 24.18
C SER A 19 -4.03 2.91 23.25
N TRP A 20 -4.66 2.98 22.08
CA TRP A 20 -4.31 2.11 20.97
C TRP A 20 -3.02 2.67 20.39
N GLY A 21 -1.89 2.22 20.95
CA GLY A 21 -0.59 2.51 20.37
C GLY A 21 -0.55 1.89 18.97
N TYR A 22 -0.47 2.72 17.93
CA TYR A 22 -0.08 2.25 16.61
C TYR A 22 1.35 1.73 16.71
N SER A 23 1.49 0.42 16.97
CA SER A 23 2.78 -0.24 16.83
C SER A 23 2.99 -0.46 15.35
N CYS A 24 3.72 0.44 14.69
CA CYS A 24 4.35 0.04 13.44
C CYS A 24 5.15 -1.25 13.71
N PRO A 25 5.15 -2.24 12.80
CA PRO A 25 6.13 -3.31 12.89
C PRO A 25 7.52 -2.69 12.98
N ALA A 26 8.44 -3.36 13.66
CA ALA A 26 9.80 -2.85 13.89
C ALA A 26 10.39 -2.28 12.59
N ASN A 27 11.11 -1.15 12.69
CA ASN A 27 11.63 -0.40 11.56
C ASN A 27 12.21 -1.33 10.48
N GLN A 28 11.53 -1.40 9.33
CA GLN A 28 12.01 -2.12 8.17
C GLN A 28 13.24 -1.38 7.61
N TYR A 29 14.29 -2.13 7.29
CA TYR A 29 15.55 -1.63 6.75
C TYR A 29 15.39 -1.58 5.23
N PHE A 30 14.69 -2.58 4.69
CA PHE A 30 14.42 -2.73 3.27
C PHE A 30 12.97 -3.15 3.02
N THR A 31 12.37 -2.70 1.92
CA THR A 31 11.22 -3.35 1.29
C THR A 31 11.69 -4.15 0.09
N LYS A 32 11.35 -5.44 0.04
CA LYS A 32 11.65 -6.32 -1.11
C LYS A 32 10.55 -6.19 -2.17
N HIS A 33 10.95 -6.00 -3.43
CA HIS A 33 10.06 -6.07 -4.59
C HIS A 33 10.59 -7.04 -5.63
N HIS A 34 9.72 -7.83 -6.25
CA HIS A 34 10.04 -8.66 -7.41
C HIS A 34 8.77 -8.98 -8.20
N THR A 35 8.90 -9.37 -9.46
CA THR A 35 7.77 -9.88 -10.24
C THR A 35 7.19 -11.13 -9.57
N GLN A 36 5.88 -11.34 -9.62
CA GLN A 36 5.26 -12.53 -9.01
C GLN A 36 5.76 -13.81 -9.67
N ASN A 37 5.92 -13.78 -10.99
CA ASN A 37 6.61 -14.81 -11.75
C ASN A 37 8.12 -14.49 -11.81
N MET A 38 8.93 -15.39 -11.26
CA MET A 38 10.38 -15.30 -11.32
C MET A 38 10.93 -16.28 -12.36
N TYR A 39 12.04 -15.94 -13.01
CA TYR A 39 12.66 -16.68 -14.09
C TYR A 39 14.17 -16.78 -13.88
N PRO A 40 14.92 -17.61 -14.64
CA PRO A 40 16.34 -17.82 -14.41
C PRO A 40 17.19 -16.53 -14.31
N ASN A 41 16.84 -15.48 -15.04
CA ASN A 41 17.57 -14.20 -15.01
C ASN A 41 16.81 -13.08 -14.30
N SER A 42 15.77 -13.40 -13.52
CA SER A 42 15.01 -12.37 -12.81
C SER A 42 15.87 -11.66 -11.78
N VAL A 43 15.61 -10.38 -11.59
CA VAL A 43 16.24 -9.58 -10.54
C VAL A 43 15.29 -9.40 -9.39
N LEU A 44 15.83 -8.98 -8.25
CA LEU A 44 15.03 -8.46 -7.14
C LEU A 44 15.41 -7.01 -6.89
N TRP A 45 14.52 -6.26 -6.26
CA TRP A 45 14.73 -4.88 -5.85
C TRP A 45 14.60 -4.78 -4.34
N LEU A 46 15.47 -3.99 -3.72
CA LEU A 46 15.38 -3.64 -2.31
C LEU A 46 15.28 -2.13 -2.19
N GLN A 47 14.14 -1.64 -1.71
CA GLN A 47 13.94 -0.25 -1.34
C GLN A 47 14.50 -0.02 0.05
N GLN A 48 15.53 0.80 0.17
CA GLN A 48 16.23 1.08 1.42
C GLN A 48 15.54 2.20 2.20
N HIS A 49 15.13 1.94 3.44
CA HIS A 49 14.47 2.92 4.32
C HIS A 49 15.42 3.59 5.31
N THR A 50 16.49 2.88 5.69
CA THR A 50 17.52 3.37 6.60
C THR A 50 18.85 3.44 5.90
N GLY A 51 19.81 4.27 6.34
CA GLY A 51 21.18 4.28 5.82
C GLY A 51 22.00 3.00 6.03
N THR A 52 21.36 1.86 6.34
CA THR A 52 22.00 0.58 6.59
C THR A 52 22.54 -0.02 5.30
N ASN A 53 23.81 -0.43 5.30
CA ASN A 53 24.38 -1.19 4.18
C ASN A 53 23.92 -2.66 4.25
N ILE A 54 23.20 -3.12 3.22
CA ILE A 54 22.67 -4.49 3.12
C ILE A 54 23.77 -5.57 3.16
N GLY A 55 24.99 -5.26 2.73
CA GLY A 55 26.09 -6.23 2.63
C GLY A 55 25.82 -7.32 1.58
N SER A 56 26.44 -8.49 1.75
CA SER A 56 26.27 -9.60 0.78
C SER A 56 24.88 -10.22 0.88
N VAL A 57 24.26 -10.44 -0.28
CA VAL A 57 22.96 -11.11 -0.41
C VAL A 57 23.12 -12.29 -1.37
N ALA A 58 22.46 -13.41 -1.07
CA ALA A 58 22.38 -14.56 -1.97
C ALA A 58 20.99 -15.16 -1.93
N ALA A 59 20.62 -15.92 -2.94
CA ALA A 59 19.43 -16.76 -2.96
C ALA A 59 19.87 -18.22 -2.83
N LYS A 60 19.31 -18.96 -1.87
CA LYS A 60 19.72 -20.34 -1.57
C LYS A 60 18.56 -21.29 -1.82
N SER A 61 18.82 -22.39 -2.52
CA SER A 61 17.91 -23.53 -2.65
C SER A 61 18.51 -24.75 -1.92
N LYS A 62 17.88 -25.93 -2.07
CA LYS A 62 18.42 -27.18 -1.52
C LYS A 62 19.74 -27.61 -2.17
N THR A 63 19.97 -27.23 -3.42
CA THR A 63 21.09 -27.74 -4.25
C THR A 63 21.95 -26.64 -4.85
N ASP A 64 21.56 -25.37 -4.72
CA ASP A 64 22.22 -24.24 -5.37
C ASP A 64 22.26 -23.01 -4.46
N THR A 65 23.20 -22.11 -4.70
CA THR A 65 23.29 -20.80 -4.06
C THR A 65 23.73 -19.78 -5.10
N VAL A 66 22.85 -18.81 -5.37
CA VAL A 66 23.06 -17.75 -6.35
C VAL A 66 23.40 -16.45 -5.63
N PRO A 67 24.68 -16.03 -5.59
CA PRO A 67 25.06 -14.73 -5.07
C PRO A 67 24.59 -13.59 -5.98
N PHE A 68 24.35 -12.41 -5.40
CA PHE A 68 23.93 -11.22 -6.15
C PHE A 68 25.07 -10.21 -6.37
N ASN A 69 25.00 -9.48 -7.48
CA ASN A 69 25.63 -8.19 -7.66
C ASN A 69 24.65 -7.09 -7.22
N LEU A 70 25.11 -6.23 -6.32
CA LEU A 70 24.36 -5.05 -5.89
C LEU A 70 24.61 -3.93 -6.89
N LYS A 71 23.56 -3.44 -7.54
CA LYS A 71 23.63 -2.25 -8.39
C LYS A 71 22.76 -1.16 -7.78
N THR A 72 23.40 -0.06 -7.37
CA THR A 72 22.67 1.17 -7.09
C THR A 72 22.10 1.69 -8.40
N THR A 73 20.85 2.14 -8.36
CA THR A 73 20.16 2.61 -9.56
C THR A 73 19.88 4.11 -9.47
N THR A 74 19.42 4.69 -10.57
CA THR A 74 18.90 6.06 -10.57
C THR A 74 17.53 6.16 -9.88
N LEU A 75 16.91 5.03 -9.53
CA LEU A 75 15.72 4.99 -8.69
C LEU A 75 16.16 5.26 -7.25
N ASN A 76 15.76 6.40 -6.70
CA ASN A 76 16.21 6.86 -5.40
C ASN A 76 15.94 5.80 -4.31
N ASN A 77 17.00 5.45 -3.55
CA ASN A 77 16.98 4.44 -2.49
C ASN A 77 16.70 2.99 -2.92
N GLU A 78 16.74 2.67 -4.22
CA GLU A 78 16.54 1.29 -4.69
C GLU A 78 17.87 0.61 -5.03
N ILE A 79 18.04 -0.60 -4.49
CA ILE A 79 19.17 -1.50 -4.80
C ILE A 79 18.65 -2.62 -5.69
N LYS A 80 19.16 -2.71 -6.92
CA LYS A 80 18.89 -3.81 -7.83
C LYS A 80 19.81 -4.99 -7.53
N LEU A 81 19.24 -6.12 -7.14
CA LEU A 81 19.92 -7.40 -6.92
C LEU A 81 19.97 -8.19 -8.23
N VAL A 82 21.11 -8.17 -8.91
CA VAL A 82 21.30 -8.91 -10.16
C VAL A 82 21.98 -10.25 -9.88
N PRO A 83 21.36 -11.41 -10.19
CA PRO A 83 21.96 -12.70 -9.91
C PRO A 83 23.28 -12.85 -10.70
N LYS A 84 24.34 -13.36 -10.05
CA LYS A 84 25.65 -13.57 -10.71
C LYS A 84 25.63 -14.72 -11.72
N GLN A 85 24.66 -15.62 -11.58
CA GLN A 85 24.41 -16.75 -12.47
C GLN A 85 22.90 -17.00 -12.54
N PRO A 86 22.37 -17.56 -13.64
CA PRO A 86 20.95 -17.84 -13.74
C PRO A 86 20.48 -18.83 -12.67
N TYR A 87 19.27 -18.65 -12.15
CA TYR A 87 18.65 -19.64 -11.26
C TYR A 87 18.29 -20.92 -12.01
N LEU A 88 18.26 -22.04 -11.27
CA LEU A 88 17.72 -23.30 -11.75
C LEU A 88 16.20 -23.21 -11.91
N LYS A 89 15.70 -23.65 -13.06
CA LYS A 89 14.27 -23.72 -13.36
C LYS A 89 13.54 -24.63 -12.37
N ASN A 90 12.26 -24.37 -12.14
CA ASN A 90 11.37 -25.15 -11.27
C ASN A 90 11.91 -25.36 -9.84
N THR A 91 12.80 -24.48 -9.40
CA THR A 91 13.46 -24.53 -8.10
C THR A 91 12.97 -23.39 -7.23
N GLU A 92 12.77 -23.68 -5.95
CA GLU A 92 12.45 -22.70 -4.93
C GLU A 92 13.73 -22.19 -4.28
N TYR A 93 13.83 -20.87 -4.14
CA TYR A 93 14.95 -20.20 -3.51
C TYR A 93 14.44 -19.32 -2.37
N THR A 94 15.23 -19.24 -1.30
CA THR A 94 15.04 -18.29 -0.20
C THR A 94 16.16 -17.27 -0.21
N LEU A 95 15.82 -16.00 -0.12
CA LEU A 95 16.76 -14.90 -0.02
C LEU A 95 17.44 -14.95 1.37
N VAL A 96 18.77 -15.04 1.40
CA VAL A 96 19.56 -15.13 2.64
C VAL A 96 20.37 -13.85 2.84
N ASN A 97 20.09 -13.17 3.95
CA ASN A 97 20.80 -11.98 4.43
C ASN A 97 20.38 -11.68 5.87
N LYS A 98 21.36 -11.37 6.73
CA LYS A 98 21.12 -11.12 8.16
C LYS A 98 20.07 -10.03 8.46
N TYR A 99 19.96 -8.99 7.64
CA TYR A 99 19.01 -7.90 7.86
C TYR A 99 17.61 -8.29 7.40
N LEU A 100 17.51 -8.99 6.27
CA LEU A 100 16.22 -9.44 5.73
C LEU A 100 15.61 -10.53 6.62
N GLU A 101 16.43 -11.46 7.12
CA GLU A 101 16.01 -12.55 8.03
C GLU A 101 15.52 -12.03 9.39
N GLN A 102 15.87 -10.79 9.78
CA GLN A 102 15.35 -10.14 10.98
C GLN A 102 14.00 -9.47 10.76
N GLN A 103 13.59 -9.26 9.51
CA GLN A 103 12.45 -8.41 9.13
C GLN A 103 11.30 -9.19 8.51
N TYR A 104 11.63 -10.30 7.86
CA TYR A 104 10.71 -11.09 7.07
C TYR A 104 10.62 -12.50 7.62
N SER A 105 9.43 -13.09 7.46
CA SER A 105 9.30 -14.53 7.60
C SER A 105 10.08 -15.25 6.49
N ALA A 106 10.39 -16.54 6.67
CA ALA A 106 11.07 -17.31 5.65
C ALA A 106 10.23 -17.42 4.37
N GLU A 107 8.91 -17.47 4.53
CA GLU A 107 7.91 -17.49 3.47
C GLU A 107 7.99 -16.22 2.62
N ASP A 108 8.06 -15.04 3.27
CA ASP A 108 8.19 -13.76 2.58
C ASP A 108 9.53 -13.59 1.85
N LEU A 109 10.55 -14.40 2.18
CA LEU A 109 11.85 -14.39 1.49
C LEU A 109 11.97 -15.44 0.39
N THR A 110 10.93 -16.26 0.20
CA THR A 110 10.95 -17.40 -0.71
C THR A 110 10.26 -17.08 -2.03
N PHE A 111 10.82 -17.57 -3.13
CA PHE A 111 10.25 -17.44 -4.48
C PHE A 111 10.58 -18.66 -5.34
N LYS A 112 9.69 -18.96 -6.29
CA LYS A 112 9.83 -20.11 -7.20
C LYS A 112 10.17 -19.65 -8.62
N ILE A 113 11.13 -20.34 -9.22
CA ILE A 113 11.57 -20.06 -10.59
C ILE A 113 10.72 -20.82 -11.60
N SER A 114 10.02 -20.10 -12.45
CA SER A 114 9.30 -20.61 -13.61
C SER A 114 10.24 -20.88 -14.79
N ASP A 115 9.83 -21.77 -15.69
CA ASP A 115 10.59 -22.25 -16.84
C ASP A 115 10.31 -21.50 -18.15
N HIS A 116 9.19 -20.75 -18.21
CA HIS A 116 8.68 -20.05 -19.39
C HIS A 116 8.65 -18.53 -19.19
N PRO A 117 9.76 -17.80 -19.43
CA PRO A 117 9.74 -16.34 -19.42
C PRO A 117 8.86 -15.79 -20.55
N PRO A 118 8.25 -14.59 -20.36
CA PRO A 118 7.53 -13.93 -21.44
C PRO A 118 8.47 -13.65 -22.62
N VAL A 119 7.97 -13.91 -23.83
CA VAL A 119 8.75 -13.73 -25.08
C VAL A 119 8.77 -12.26 -25.51
N VAL A 120 7.77 -11.49 -25.10
CA VAL A 120 7.64 -10.06 -25.42
C VAL A 120 7.98 -9.21 -24.20
N GLN A 121 8.46 -7.99 -24.43
CA GLN A 121 8.69 -7.03 -23.35
C GLN A 121 7.35 -6.41 -22.88
N PRO A 122 7.22 -6.08 -21.58
CA PRO A 122 6.06 -5.36 -21.08
C PRO A 122 5.97 -3.97 -21.73
N ARG A 123 4.77 -3.57 -22.12
CA ARG A 123 4.45 -2.28 -22.71
C ARG A 123 3.08 -1.83 -22.26
N LEU A 124 2.97 -0.57 -21.86
CA LEU A 124 1.67 0.06 -21.64
C LEU A 124 0.92 0.23 -22.96
N GLU A 125 -0.35 -0.14 -22.97
CA GLU A 125 -1.25 0.01 -24.13
C GLU A 125 -2.26 1.15 -23.95
N ALA A 126 -2.41 1.64 -22.71
CA ALA A 126 -3.18 2.82 -22.40
C ALA A 126 -2.50 3.65 -21.30
N ALA A 127 -2.74 4.96 -21.31
CA ALA A 127 -2.29 5.85 -20.26
C ALA A 127 -2.94 5.45 -18.92
N PRO A 128 -2.19 5.54 -17.80
CA PRO A 128 -2.76 5.28 -16.49
C PRO A 128 -3.80 6.33 -16.12
N THR A 129 -4.83 5.93 -15.41
CA THR A 129 -5.88 6.81 -14.92
C THR A 129 -6.09 6.59 -13.43
N LEU A 130 -6.25 7.68 -12.67
CA LEU A 130 -6.67 7.57 -11.28
C LEU A 130 -8.08 6.99 -11.24
N GLU A 131 -8.23 5.86 -10.55
CA GLU A 131 -9.52 5.18 -10.42
C GLU A 131 -10.22 5.57 -9.14
N LYS A 132 -9.50 5.56 -8.03
CA LYS A 132 -10.00 5.95 -6.71
C LYS A 132 -8.86 6.42 -5.83
N TYR A 133 -9.20 7.22 -4.84
CA TYR A 133 -8.33 7.58 -3.74
C TYR A 133 -9.14 7.67 -2.46
N GLN A 134 -8.45 7.61 -1.33
CA GLN A 134 -9.00 7.86 -0.01
C GLN A 134 -7.97 8.63 0.81
N TYR A 135 -8.39 9.67 1.51
CA TYR A 135 -7.52 10.46 2.37
C TYR A 135 -8.10 10.58 3.77
N HIS A 136 -7.27 10.33 4.77
CA HIS A 136 -7.57 10.56 6.17
C HIS A 136 -6.56 11.56 6.71
N GLN A 137 -7.03 12.74 7.14
CA GLN A 137 -6.18 13.75 7.75
C GLN A 137 -5.48 13.24 9.02
N GLY A 138 -6.09 12.26 9.69
CA GLY A 138 -5.68 11.78 11.00
C GLY A 138 -6.02 12.77 12.12
N ASP A 139 -5.57 12.43 13.33
CA ASP A 139 -5.61 13.29 14.51
C ASP A 139 -4.19 13.48 15.10
N MET A 140 -4.10 14.06 16.30
CA MET A 140 -2.83 14.25 17.00
C MET A 140 -2.07 12.95 17.30
N GLN A 141 -2.71 11.78 17.20
CA GLN A 141 -2.11 10.48 17.50
C GLN A 141 -1.77 9.68 16.24
N THR A 142 -2.54 9.85 15.15
CA THR A 142 -2.54 8.92 14.01
C THR A 142 -1.87 9.45 12.75
N GLY A 143 -1.65 10.76 12.63
CA GLY A 143 -1.05 11.36 11.43
C GLY A 143 -1.88 11.11 10.16
N PRO A 144 -1.56 11.78 9.04
CA PRO A 144 -2.31 11.58 7.81
C PRO A 144 -2.00 10.22 7.19
N SER A 145 -3.02 9.60 6.60
CA SER A 145 -2.90 8.39 5.80
C SER A 145 -3.74 8.48 4.53
N GLY A 146 -3.41 7.66 3.54
CA GLY A 146 -4.18 7.65 2.31
C GLY A 146 -3.78 6.54 1.36
N GLU A 147 -4.69 6.27 0.43
CA GLU A 147 -4.53 5.28 -0.63
C GLU A 147 -4.86 5.92 -1.97
N MET A 148 -4.06 5.65 -3.00
CA MET A 148 -4.43 5.87 -4.40
C MET A 148 -4.40 4.55 -5.15
N GLN A 149 -5.39 4.35 -6.01
CA GLN A 149 -5.42 3.25 -6.97
C GLN A 149 -5.53 3.80 -8.38
N PHE A 150 -4.62 3.35 -9.23
CA PHE A 150 -4.60 3.68 -10.64
C PHE A 150 -4.94 2.44 -11.45
N LYS A 151 -5.66 2.63 -12.55
CA LYS A 151 -5.93 1.59 -13.54
C LYS A 151 -5.21 1.90 -14.85
N PHE A 152 -4.70 0.87 -15.50
CA PHE A 152 -4.00 0.95 -16.78
C PHE A 152 -4.12 -0.37 -17.55
N ARG A 153 -3.53 -0.41 -18.74
CA ARG A 153 -3.51 -1.59 -19.61
C ARG A 153 -2.10 -1.88 -20.07
N ALA A 154 -1.70 -3.14 -20.03
CA ALA A 154 -0.42 -3.62 -20.56
C ALA A 154 -0.61 -4.87 -21.43
N ASN A 155 0.37 -5.18 -22.26
CA ASN A 155 0.37 -6.34 -23.17
C ASN A 155 0.79 -7.68 -22.51
N LEU A 156 1.06 -7.69 -21.21
CA LEU A 156 1.51 -8.85 -20.44
C LEU A 156 0.67 -9.04 -19.19
N ASP A 157 0.75 -10.24 -18.61
CA ASP A 157 0.18 -10.53 -17.30
C ASP A 157 0.88 -9.70 -16.21
N PRO A 158 0.15 -9.09 -15.25
CA PRO A 158 0.72 -8.36 -14.11
C PRO A 158 1.73 -9.15 -13.29
N ALA A 159 1.66 -10.48 -13.30
CA ALA A 159 2.66 -11.31 -12.63
C ALA A 159 4.08 -11.17 -13.23
N ASP A 160 4.21 -10.68 -14.46
CA ASP A 160 5.46 -10.68 -15.24
C ASP A 160 6.21 -9.34 -15.26
N TYR A 161 5.69 -8.30 -14.60
CA TYR A 161 6.33 -6.98 -14.54
C TYR A 161 6.04 -6.25 -13.22
N LEU A 162 6.87 -5.26 -12.93
CA LEU A 162 6.62 -4.26 -11.89
C LEU A 162 6.28 -2.91 -12.54
N VAL A 163 5.70 -2.00 -11.77
CA VAL A 163 5.41 -0.64 -12.21
C VAL A 163 6.33 0.33 -11.49
N ARG A 164 7.00 1.21 -12.23
CA ARG A 164 7.64 2.41 -11.67
C ARG A 164 6.66 3.57 -11.76
N LEU A 165 6.15 4.02 -10.63
CA LEU A 165 5.35 5.23 -10.54
C LEU A 165 6.25 6.42 -10.17
N LYS A 166 6.27 7.42 -11.05
CA LYS A 166 6.87 8.73 -10.76
C LYS A 166 5.79 9.72 -10.39
N VAL A 167 6.04 10.54 -9.39
CA VAL A 167 5.15 11.61 -8.94
C VAL A 167 5.94 12.90 -8.81
N SER A 168 5.42 14.00 -9.34
CA SER A 168 6.07 15.30 -9.26
C SER A 168 5.06 16.44 -9.20
N GLN A 169 5.43 17.55 -8.57
CA GLN A 169 4.64 18.79 -8.57
C GLN A 169 4.76 19.55 -9.91
N SER A 170 5.70 19.15 -10.78
CA SER A 170 5.93 19.74 -12.11
C SER A 170 5.85 18.65 -13.19
N ASN A 171 5.55 19.04 -14.43
CA ASN A 171 5.51 18.13 -15.58
C ASN A 171 6.90 17.75 -16.11
N ASP A 172 7.99 18.33 -15.59
CA ASP A 172 9.38 18.04 -15.99
C ASP A 172 10.02 16.84 -15.26
N PHE A 173 9.44 16.40 -14.13
CA PHE A 173 9.91 15.29 -13.30
C PHE A 173 11.37 15.39 -12.81
N SER A 174 11.97 16.58 -12.80
CA SER A 174 13.34 16.81 -12.33
C SER A 174 13.53 16.49 -10.84
N ALA A 175 12.49 16.72 -10.03
CA ALA A 175 12.43 16.42 -8.61
C ALA A 175 11.34 15.39 -8.29
N ALA A 176 11.19 14.36 -9.14
CA ALA A 176 10.16 13.34 -8.93
C ALA A 176 10.48 12.41 -7.76
N SER A 177 9.46 12.08 -6.98
CA SER A 177 9.46 10.89 -6.12
C SER A 177 9.13 9.66 -6.97
N GLU A 178 9.78 8.54 -6.67
CA GLU A 178 9.63 7.31 -7.45
C GLU A 178 9.33 6.12 -6.55
N TYR A 179 8.49 5.24 -7.05
CA TYR A 179 7.99 4.07 -6.32
C TYR A 179 7.99 2.87 -7.24
N ILE A 180 8.46 1.72 -6.75
CA ILE A 180 8.23 0.42 -7.39
C ILE A 180 6.97 -0.18 -6.77
N LEU A 181 6.00 -0.52 -7.61
CA LEU A 181 4.70 -1.04 -7.20
C LEU A 181 4.44 -2.39 -7.89
N GLU A 182 3.84 -3.31 -7.14
CA GLU A 182 3.37 -4.59 -7.66
C GLU A 182 1.97 -4.42 -8.28
N PRO A 183 1.80 -4.71 -9.58
CA PRO A 183 0.49 -4.64 -10.21
C PRO A 183 -0.38 -5.85 -9.85
N PHE A 184 -1.69 -5.66 -9.86
CA PHE A 184 -2.67 -6.72 -9.60
C PHE A 184 -3.88 -6.60 -10.52
N GLN A 185 -4.60 -7.71 -10.70
CA GLN A 185 -5.90 -7.75 -11.38
C GLN A 185 -7.00 -7.88 -10.33
N THR A 186 -8.03 -7.06 -10.41
CA THR A 186 -9.34 -7.38 -9.83
C THR A 186 -10.02 -8.40 -10.75
N GLN A 187 -10.68 -9.41 -10.18
CA GLN A 187 -11.30 -10.52 -10.92
C GLN A 187 -11.99 -10.04 -12.21
N LYS A 188 -11.75 -10.74 -13.33
CA LYS A 188 -12.49 -10.56 -14.59
C LYS A 188 -13.98 -10.51 -14.22
N ALA A 189 -14.65 -9.39 -14.48
CA ALA A 189 -16.09 -9.30 -14.29
C ALA A 189 -16.73 -10.42 -15.13
N ASP A 190 -17.25 -11.44 -14.46
CA ASP A 190 -17.59 -12.75 -15.04
C ASP A 190 -18.72 -12.73 -16.10
N HIS A 191 -19.24 -11.57 -16.51
CA HIS A 191 -20.48 -11.50 -17.29
C HIS A 191 -20.54 -10.50 -18.45
N LEU A 192 -19.41 -9.97 -18.95
CA LEU A 192 -19.43 -9.18 -20.18
C LEU A 192 -18.48 -9.73 -21.24
N SER A 193 -19.06 -10.62 -22.03
CA SER A 193 -18.67 -10.96 -23.40
C SER A 193 -18.44 -9.68 -24.23
N ASP A 194 -17.23 -9.50 -24.73
CA ASP A 194 -16.94 -9.42 -26.18
C ASP A 194 -15.60 -8.68 -26.41
N LYS A 195 -14.61 -9.44 -26.89
CA LYS A 195 -13.53 -8.99 -27.77
C LYS A 195 -12.76 -7.72 -27.37
N SER A 196 -12.16 -7.74 -26.18
CA SER A 196 -10.90 -7.03 -25.93
C SER A 196 -10.17 -7.77 -24.81
N ASP A 197 -9.30 -8.71 -25.17
CA ASP A 197 -8.47 -9.51 -24.23
C ASP A 197 -7.42 -8.68 -23.48
N ALA A 198 -7.62 -7.38 -23.36
CA ALA A 198 -6.76 -6.51 -22.63
C ALA A 198 -7.22 -6.46 -21.18
N VAL A 199 -6.52 -7.21 -20.33
CA VAL A 199 -6.83 -7.25 -18.90
C VAL A 199 -6.57 -5.87 -18.30
N LEU A 200 -7.56 -5.35 -17.59
CA LEU A 200 -7.42 -4.12 -16.82
C LEU A 200 -6.53 -4.43 -15.61
N THR A 201 -5.45 -3.68 -15.48
CA THR A 201 -4.48 -3.84 -14.40
C THR A 201 -4.57 -2.65 -13.46
N HIS A 202 -4.38 -2.91 -12.17
CA HIS A 202 -4.36 -1.91 -11.13
C HIS A 202 -3.00 -1.86 -10.44
N VAL A 203 -2.62 -0.69 -9.97
CA VAL A 203 -1.57 -0.51 -8.96
C VAL A 203 -2.10 0.36 -7.84
N ARG A 204 -1.61 0.10 -6.63
CA ARG A 204 -2.00 0.82 -5.42
C ARG A 204 -0.77 1.41 -4.76
N SER A 205 -0.88 2.65 -4.33
CA SER A 205 0.08 3.29 -3.45
C SER A 205 -0.62 3.70 -2.17
N TYR A 206 -0.06 3.31 -1.03
CA TYR A 206 -0.61 3.57 0.29
C TYR A 206 0.46 4.21 1.17
N PHE A 207 0.07 5.20 1.96
CA PHE A 207 0.93 5.82 2.95
C PHE A 207 0.21 5.94 4.29
N ASP A 208 0.97 5.78 5.37
CA ASP A 208 0.58 6.07 6.74
C ASP A 208 1.84 6.33 7.57
N ALA A 209 1.74 6.24 8.90
CA ALA A 209 2.89 6.37 9.80
C ALA A 209 3.99 5.31 9.57
N CYS A 210 3.66 4.17 8.96
CA CYS A 210 4.54 3.01 8.79
C CYS A 210 4.91 2.74 7.32
N HIS A 211 4.11 3.22 6.37
CA HIS A 211 4.22 2.93 4.94
C HIS A 211 4.53 4.18 4.12
N TRP A 212 5.44 4.03 3.15
CA TRP A 212 6.01 5.12 2.37
C TRP A 212 5.49 5.12 0.93
N GLY A 213 4.21 5.43 0.75
CA GLY A 213 3.60 5.62 -0.57
C GLY A 213 3.61 7.05 -1.08
N VAL A 214 2.84 7.30 -2.13
CA VAL A 214 2.54 8.63 -2.65
C VAL A 214 1.79 9.41 -1.58
N ARG A 215 2.42 10.45 -1.03
CA ARG A 215 1.81 11.34 -0.05
C ARG A 215 1.00 12.42 -0.76
N PHE A 216 -0.21 12.65 -0.30
CA PHE A 216 -1.13 13.65 -0.81
C PHE A 216 -2.11 14.10 0.29
N GLN A 217 -2.82 15.18 0.03
CA GLN A 217 -3.94 15.70 0.82
C GLN A 217 -5.05 16.22 -0.10
N GLU A 218 -6.20 16.59 0.48
CA GLU A 218 -7.28 17.21 -0.28
C GLU A 218 -6.83 18.51 -0.96
N ASN A 219 -7.27 18.72 -2.20
CA ASN A 219 -6.92 19.84 -3.08
C ASN A 219 -5.47 19.84 -3.60
N ASP A 220 -4.71 18.77 -3.35
CA ASP A 220 -3.41 18.61 -4.00
C ASP A 220 -3.54 18.44 -5.51
N HIS A 221 -2.49 18.89 -6.18
CA HIS A 221 -2.33 18.81 -7.62
C HIS A 221 -0.92 18.35 -7.95
N PHE A 222 -0.78 17.30 -8.74
CA PHE A 222 0.52 16.77 -9.12
C PHE A 222 0.44 15.99 -10.43
N TRP A 223 1.60 15.70 -11.00
CA TRP A 223 1.78 14.95 -12.23
C TRP A 223 2.30 13.55 -11.92
N ILE A 224 1.80 12.56 -12.68
CA ILE A 224 2.29 11.19 -12.62
C ILE A 224 2.82 10.72 -13.97
N LYS A 225 3.78 9.80 -13.91
CA LYS A 225 4.21 9.00 -15.05
C LYS A 225 4.43 7.56 -14.60
N MET A 226 3.91 6.60 -15.35
CA MET A 226 4.15 5.18 -15.10
C MET A 226 5.06 4.62 -16.17
N ASP A 227 6.13 3.96 -15.76
CA ASP A 227 6.96 3.11 -16.60
C ASP A 227 6.80 1.64 -16.15
N LEU A 228 7.16 0.67 -16.99
CA LEU A 228 7.15 -0.74 -16.60
C LEU A 228 8.59 -1.23 -16.36
N ILE A 229 8.75 -2.20 -15.46
CA ILE A 229 10.02 -2.85 -15.16
C ILE A 229 9.87 -4.33 -15.50
N SER A 230 10.72 -4.84 -16.40
CA SER A 230 10.72 -6.27 -16.75
C SER A 230 11.23 -7.13 -15.59
N HIS A 231 11.05 -8.45 -15.68
CA HIS A 231 11.59 -9.38 -14.69
C HIS A 231 13.13 -9.34 -14.60
N GLN A 232 13.86 -8.97 -15.67
CA GLN A 232 15.31 -8.70 -15.66
C GLN A 232 15.67 -7.32 -15.09
N GLY A 233 14.66 -6.53 -14.74
CA GLY A 233 14.79 -5.18 -14.21
C GLY A 233 15.17 -4.15 -15.25
N ASP A 234 14.86 -4.40 -16.52
CA ASP A 234 14.98 -3.37 -17.56
C ASP A 234 13.82 -2.40 -17.41
N LEU A 235 14.11 -1.11 -17.59
CA LEU A 235 13.10 -0.05 -17.52
C LEU A 235 12.53 0.20 -18.92
N ILE A 236 11.23 -0.05 -19.08
CA ILE A 236 10.49 0.24 -20.31
C ILE A 236 9.73 1.54 -20.10
N THR A 237 10.22 2.62 -20.71
CA THR A 237 9.61 3.94 -20.59
C THR A 237 8.26 3.99 -21.31
N SER A 238 7.29 4.61 -20.66
CA SER A 238 5.97 4.80 -21.26
C SER A 238 6.01 5.78 -22.43
N PRO A 239 5.31 5.48 -23.53
CA PRO A 239 5.12 6.41 -24.64
C PRO A 239 4.05 7.47 -24.32
N PHE A 240 3.28 7.30 -23.24
CA PHE A 240 2.20 8.21 -22.88
C PHE A 240 2.76 9.46 -22.17
N PRO A 241 2.12 10.63 -22.37
CA PRO A 241 2.47 11.84 -21.64
C PRO A 241 2.18 11.66 -20.14
N ALA A 242 2.78 12.55 -19.33
CA ALA A 242 2.44 12.62 -17.92
C ALA A 242 0.95 12.94 -17.74
N SER A 243 0.34 12.35 -16.72
CA SER A 243 -1.07 12.57 -16.39
C SER A 243 -1.18 13.50 -15.19
N GLU A 244 -2.02 14.51 -15.32
CA GLU A 244 -2.34 15.44 -14.25
C GLU A 244 -3.35 14.81 -13.29
N ILE A 245 -3.06 14.89 -12.00
CA ILE A 245 -3.91 14.37 -10.93
C ILE A 245 -4.34 15.52 -10.03
N ILE A 246 -5.66 15.62 -9.84
CA ILE A 246 -6.29 16.60 -8.95
C ILE A 246 -7.03 15.82 -7.87
N ILE A 247 -6.67 16.02 -6.61
CA ILE A 247 -7.34 15.41 -5.47
C ILE A 247 -8.48 16.32 -5.07
N ALA A 248 -9.70 15.99 -5.48
CA ALA A 248 -10.88 16.71 -5.03
C ALA A 248 -11.14 16.41 -3.52
N PRO A 249 -11.70 17.35 -2.76
CA PRO A 249 -12.17 17.06 -1.42
C PRO A 249 -13.24 15.97 -1.50
N GLU A 250 -13.23 15.01 -0.56
CA GLU A 250 -14.30 14.02 -0.53
C GLU A 250 -15.63 14.76 -0.39
N PRO A 251 -16.67 14.40 -1.17
CA PRO A 251 -17.98 14.99 -0.99
C PRO A 251 -18.39 14.70 0.46
N LYS A 252 -18.33 15.72 1.32
CA LYS A 252 -18.76 15.62 2.71
C LYS A 252 -20.12 14.97 2.66
N ALA A 253 -20.22 13.73 3.17
CA ALA A 253 -21.48 13.02 3.22
C ALA A 253 -22.46 14.02 3.81
N VAL A 254 -23.39 14.52 2.98
CA VAL A 254 -24.36 15.53 3.39
C VAL A 254 -24.97 14.91 4.61
N ALA A 255 -24.66 15.46 5.80
CA ALA A 255 -25.00 14.86 7.07
C ALA A 255 -26.44 14.43 6.90
N SER A 256 -26.67 13.11 6.81
CA SER A 256 -27.99 12.60 6.53
C SER A 256 -28.81 13.25 7.62
N LYS A 257 -29.72 14.17 7.22
CA LYS A 257 -30.58 14.83 8.18
C LYS A 257 -31.07 13.69 9.05
N PRO A 258 -30.89 13.76 10.39
CA PRO A 258 -31.37 12.70 11.25
C PRO A 258 -32.78 12.41 10.75
N VAL A 259 -33.01 11.16 10.34
CA VAL A 259 -34.31 10.77 9.81
C VAL A 259 -35.24 10.95 10.99
N ASP A 260 -35.84 12.13 11.09
CA ASP A 260 -36.83 12.52 12.09
C ASP A 260 -38.14 11.73 11.88
N ASP A 261 -38.15 10.82 10.90
CA ASP A 261 -39.21 9.87 10.68
C ASP A 261 -39.14 8.72 11.69
N ILE A 262 -39.42 9.06 12.95
CA ILE A 262 -39.74 8.11 14.04
C ILE A 262 -40.85 7.15 13.59
N HIS A 263 -41.64 7.50 12.57
CA HIS A 263 -42.71 6.66 12.06
C HIS A 263 -42.24 5.38 11.35
N THR A 264 -41.02 5.33 10.79
CA THR A 264 -40.50 4.13 10.09
C THR A 264 -39.52 3.29 10.92
N ALA A 265 -39.10 3.78 12.09
CA ALA A 265 -38.23 3.04 12.99
C ALA A 265 -38.92 1.80 13.60
N ASN A 266 -38.23 0.66 13.58
CA ASN A 266 -38.72 -0.55 14.25
C ASN A 266 -38.71 -0.36 15.78
N PHE A 267 -39.40 -1.26 16.49
CA PHE A 267 -39.57 -1.17 17.94
C PHE A 267 -38.23 -1.02 18.70
N TRP A 268 -37.20 -1.76 18.30
CA TRP A 268 -35.89 -1.73 18.94
C TRP A 268 -35.15 -0.41 18.75
N GLN A 269 -35.23 0.17 17.55
CA GLN A 269 -34.67 1.49 17.27
C GLN A 269 -35.38 2.58 18.09
N LYS A 270 -36.71 2.52 18.21
CA LYS A 270 -37.49 3.45 19.06
C LYS A 270 -37.11 3.33 20.54
N LEU A 271 -36.90 2.10 21.02
CA LEU A 271 -36.50 1.84 22.40
C LEU A 271 -35.10 2.39 22.68
N LEU A 272 -34.13 2.16 21.78
CA LEU A 272 -32.78 2.67 21.91
C LEU A 272 -32.73 4.21 21.93
N ILE A 273 -33.53 4.87 21.09
CA ILE A 273 -33.66 6.33 21.08
C ILE A 273 -34.19 6.84 22.43
N LYS A 274 -35.24 6.20 22.98
CA LYS A 274 -35.81 6.57 24.29
C LYS A 274 -34.85 6.34 25.45
N ILE A 275 -34.10 5.23 25.44
CA ILE A 275 -33.09 4.95 26.46
C ILE A 275 -32.00 6.03 26.41
N LYS A 276 -31.52 6.36 25.22
CA LYS A 276 -30.48 7.37 25.02
C LYS A 276 -30.96 8.75 25.46
N SER A 277 -32.21 9.14 25.15
CA SER A 277 -32.77 10.42 25.61
C SER A 277 -32.97 10.46 27.12
N PHE A 278 -33.37 9.35 27.74
CA PHE A 278 -33.54 9.25 29.20
C PHE A 278 -32.20 9.44 29.92
N PHE A 279 -31.13 8.79 29.46
CA PHE A 279 -29.80 8.97 30.05
C PHE A 279 -29.30 10.40 29.90
N ILE A 280 -29.45 11.01 28.71
CA ILE A 280 -29.06 12.42 28.51
C ILE A 280 -29.82 13.34 29.47
N SER A 281 -31.14 13.15 29.61
CA SER A 281 -31.95 13.94 30.54
C SER A 281 -31.58 13.72 32.01
N LEU A 282 -31.26 12.48 32.39
CA LEU A 282 -30.89 12.14 33.77
C LEU A 282 -29.55 12.76 34.16
N PHE A 283 -28.57 12.73 33.25
CA PHE A 283 -27.26 13.33 33.48
C PHE A 283 -27.31 14.87 33.46
N SER A 284 -28.20 15.49 32.68
CA SER A 284 -28.41 16.94 32.73
C SER A 284 -29.08 17.46 34.01
N PHE A 285 -29.67 16.57 34.83
CA PHE A 285 -30.31 16.94 36.10
C PHE A 285 -29.39 16.73 37.31
N LEU A 286 -28.25 16.05 37.13
CA LEU A 286 -27.32 15.66 38.19
C LEU A 286 -26.00 16.44 38.15
N GLY A 287 -25.80 17.33 37.17
CA GLY A 287 -24.72 18.31 37.12
C GLY A 287 -25.24 19.71 37.40
#